data_AF-A0A0G1L4D2-F1
#
_entry.id   AF-A0A0G1L4D2-F1
#
_cell.length_a   1.000
_cell.length_b   1.000
_cell.length_c   1.000
_cell.angle_alpha   90.00
_cell.angle_beta   90.00
_cell.angle_gamma   90.00
#
_symmetry.space_group_name_H-M   'P 1'
#
loop_
_entity.id
_entity.type
_entity.pdbx_description
1 polymer ?
#
loop_
_entity_poly.entity_id
_entity_poly.type
_entity_poly.pdbx_seq_one_letter_code
_entity_poly.pdbx_strand_id
1 'polypeptide(L)'
;MNNFLINKRESVAISLAVLASVLLVSGIVYSSTIGTDISTGGTLTVSGASTLTGAITTGGTLGVSTSTPFTLAGNSLAVQGNAYISGALVNVSNITATGTLAVTGASTLTGAVGIASSTPVVSNILGVHGNMWISGNLSNVANVTATGTLTVTGLSTLTAGYISVASSSIAANLNIAGPVSASSTLNVKGNVDVNGTATTTASSGQFATQGKIGAGGTSTPSTELSATGSGTTTMYLDSSGTNAGTCIEMMQARGATVNVYRIYVGTTTSLNQATQMLQVEIGSCK
;
A
#
# COMPACT_ATOMS: atom_id res chain seq x y z
N MET A 1 -89.89 -4.97 -78.23
CA MET A 1 -89.85 -4.32 -76.90
C MET A 1 -89.65 -5.28 -75.73
N ASN A 2 -89.86 -6.61 -75.86
CA ASN A 2 -89.68 -7.56 -74.74
C ASN A 2 -88.23 -7.80 -74.31
N ASN A 3 -87.23 -7.69 -75.20
CA ASN A 3 -85.83 -7.86 -74.82
C ASN A 3 -85.25 -6.70 -73.99
N PHE A 4 -85.82 -5.49 -74.08
CA PHE A 4 -85.33 -4.33 -73.32
C PHE A 4 -85.76 -4.36 -71.84
N LEU A 5 -86.95 -4.90 -71.56
CA LEU A 5 -87.49 -5.00 -70.20
C LEU A 5 -86.97 -6.24 -69.44
N ILE A 6 -86.68 -7.33 -70.17
CA ILE A 6 -86.06 -8.54 -69.59
C ILE A 6 -84.63 -8.23 -69.12
N ASN A 7 -83.83 -7.57 -69.96
CA ASN A 7 -82.46 -7.18 -69.60
C ASN A 7 -82.39 -6.25 -68.37
N LYS A 8 -83.39 -5.39 -68.16
CA LYS A 8 -83.45 -4.47 -67.00
C LYS A 8 -83.85 -5.20 -65.71
N ARG A 9 -84.72 -6.21 -65.78
CA ARG A 9 -85.11 -7.03 -64.62
C ARG A 9 -83.97 -7.92 -64.13
N GLU A 10 -83.21 -8.51 -65.05
CA GLU A 10 -82.01 -9.29 -64.71
C GLU A 10 -80.94 -8.40 -64.08
N SER A 11 -80.71 -7.21 -64.64
CA SER A 11 -79.74 -6.25 -64.09
C SER A 11 -80.08 -5.82 -62.66
N VAL A 12 -81.35 -5.55 -62.37
CA VAL A 12 -81.82 -5.15 -61.01
C VAL A 12 -81.69 -6.31 -60.02
N ALA A 13 -82.01 -7.53 -60.43
CA ALA A 13 -81.87 -8.71 -59.57
C ALA A 13 -80.39 -8.99 -59.21
N ILE A 14 -79.47 -8.84 -60.17
CA ILE A 14 -78.02 -8.99 -59.94
C ILE A 14 -77.53 -7.92 -58.97
N SER A 15 -77.91 -6.65 -59.17
CA SER A 15 -77.50 -5.57 -58.27
C SER A 15 -78.04 -5.76 -56.85
N LEU A 16 -79.29 -6.22 -56.70
CA LEU A 16 -79.87 -6.46 -55.39
C LEU A 16 -79.23 -7.66 -54.68
N ALA A 17 -78.85 -8.71 -55.43
CA ALA A 17 -78.13 -9.86 -54.88
C ALA A 17 -76.72 -9.50 -54.42
N VAL A 18 -75.99 -8.67 -55.18
CA VAL A 18 -74.67 -8.15 -54.78
C VAL A 18 -74.79 -7.23 -53.57
N LEU A 19 -75.78 -6.34 -53.55
CA LEU A 19 -76.00 -5.45 -52.40
C LEU A 19 -76.37 -6.25 -51.14
N ALA A 20 -77.25 -7.24 -51.28
CA ALA A 20 -77.64 -8.12 -50.18
C ALA A 20 -76.46 -8.94 -49.66
N SER A 21 -75.61 -9.48 -50.53
CA SER A 21 -74.44 -10.27 -50.11
C SER A 21 -73.38 -9.41 -49.42
N VAL A 22 -73.12 -8.20 -49.91
CA VAL A 22 -72.20 -7.26 -49.28
C VAL A 22 -72.74 -6.78 -47.92
N LEU A 23 -74.05 -6.45 -47.83
CA LEU A 23 -74.66 -6.06 -46.56
C LEU A 23 -74.59 -7.19 -45.52
N LEU A 24 -74.83 -8.43 -45.95
CA LEU A 24 -74.78 -9.60 -45.07
C LEU A 24 -73.37 -9.78 -44.48
N VAL A 25 -72.33 -9.64 -45.31
CA VAL A 25 -70.93 -9.70 -44.87
C VAL A 25 -70.60 -8.52 -43.96
N SER A 26 -71.01 -7.30 -44.31
CA SER A 26 -70.73 -6.11 -43.47
C SER A 26 -71.49 -6.09 -42.13
N GLY A 27 -72.65 -6.74 -42.05
CA GLY A 27 -73.50 -6.76 -40.86
C GLY A 27 -73.08 -7.77 -39.78
N ILE A 28 -72.29 -8.77 -40.14
CA ILE A 28 -71.86 -9.87 -39.25
C ILE A 28 -70.40 -9.69 -38.79
N VAL A 29 -69.58 -8.89 -39.50
CA VAL A 29 -68.15 -8.76 -39.24
C VAL A 29 -67.88 -7.64 -38.22
N TYR A 30 -67.94 -7.98 -36.94
CA TYR A 30 -67.28 -7.18 -35.87
C TYR A 30 -66.09 -7.94 -35.24
N SER A 31 -66.05 -9.27 -35.39
CA SER A 31 -64.94 -10.12 -34.97
C SER A 31 -64.93 -11.39 -35.85
N SER A 32 -63.83 -11.63 -36.55
CA SER A 32 -63.65 -12.84 -37.36
C SER A 32 -62.58 -13.73 -36.73
N THR A 33 -62.82 -15.03 -36.64
CA THR A 33 -61.83 -16.03 -36.20
C THR A 33 -61.36 -16.83 -37.40
N ILE A 34 -60.05 -16.94 -37.60
CA ILE A 34 -59.43 -17.82 -38.61
C ILE A 34 -58.92 -19.06 -37.84
N GLY A 35 -59.38 -20.25 -38.22
CA GLY A 35 -59.12 -21.48 -37.46
C GLY A 35 -57.80 -22.20 -37.76
N THR A 36 -57.02 -21.69 -38.72
CA THR A 36 -55.75 -22.31 -39.16
C THR A 36 -54.67 -21.24 -39.34
N ASP A 37 -54.18 -21.03 -40.56
CA ASP A 37 -53.04 -20.18 -40.86
C ASP A 37 -53.47 -18.90 -41.57
N ILE A 38 -52.74 -17.82 -41.31
CA ILE A 38 -52.83 -16.57 -42.05
C ILE A 38 -51.58 -16.47 -42.93
N SER A 39 -51.74 -16.69 -44.24
CA SER A 39 -50.70 -16.40 -45.23
C SER A 39 -51.09 -15.15 -46.01
N THR A 40 -50.24 -14.12 -45.96
CA THR A 40 -50.44 -12.88 -46.72
C THR A 40 -49.30 -12.74 -47.72
N GLY A 41 -49.61 -12.24 -48.93
CA GLY A 41 -48.58 -11.92 -49.93
C GLY A 41 -47.79 -10.64 -49.62
N GLY A 42 -48.01 -10.01 -48.47
CA GLY A 42 -47.43 -8.74 -48.04
C GLY A 42 -47.33 -8.65 -46.51
N THR A 43 -47.28 -7.45 -45.94
CA THR A 43 -47.17 -7.26 -44.49
C THR A 43 -48.52 -7.46 -43.79
N LEU A 44 -48.56 -8.29 -42.74
CA LEU A 44 -49.67 -8.35 -41.80
C LEU A 44 -49.52 -7.23 -40.77
N THR A 45 -50.41 -6.23 -40.80
CA THR A 45 -50.46 -5.17 -39.79
C THR A 45 -51.57 -5.48 -38.79
N VAL A 46 -51.25 -5.52 -37.50
CA VAL A 46 -52.24 -5.64 -36.42
C VAL A 46 -52.20 -4.36 -35.59
N SER A 47 -53.26 -3.56 -35.63
CA SER A 47 -53.36 -2.28 -34.91
C SER A 47 -53.81 -2.43 -33.46
N GLY A 48 -54.36 -3.60 -33.11
CA GLY A 48 -54.72 -3.96 -31.73
C GLY A 48 -53.63 -4.78 -31.03
N ALA A 49 -53.91 -5.21 -29.80
CA ALA A 49 -53.04 -6.15 -29.11
C ALA A 49 -53.12 -7.54 -29.76
N SER A 50 -51.96 -8.18 -29.96
CA SER A 50 -51.85 -9.56 -30.41
C SER A 50 -51.39 -10.43 -29.26
N THR A 51 -52.10 -11.54 -29.01
CA THR A 51 -51.66 -12.59 -28.08
C THR A 51 -51.24 -13.80 -28.89
N LEU A 52 -49.95 -14.11 -28.92
CA LEU A 52 -49.41 -15.36 -29.46
C LEU A 52 -49.09 -16.29 -28.29
N THR A 53 -49.78 -17.43 -28.22
CA THR A 53 -49.60 -18.44 -27.17
C THR A 53 -48.58 -19.51 -27.54
N GLY A 54 -48.21 -19.60 -28.82
CA GLY A 54 -47.16 -20.48 -29.34
C GLY A 54 -45.81 -19.78 -29.47
N ALA A 55 -44.81 -20.54 -29.94
CA ALA A 55 -43.49 -19.98 -30.25
C ALA A 55 -43.60 -18.94 -31.38
N ILE A 56 -42.91 -17.82 -31.21
CA ILE A 56 -42.78 -16.78 -32.24
C ILE A 56 -41.46 -17.02 -32.95
N THR A 57 -41.51 -17.45 -34.21
CA THR A 57 -40.35 -17.56 -35.09
C THR A 57 -40.46 -16.49 -36.15
N THR A 58 -39.53 -15.53 -36.16
CA THR A 58 -39.42 -14.53 -37.22
C THR A 58 -38.34 -14.95 -38.21
N GLY A 59 -38.64 -14.90 -39.51
CA GLY A 59 -37.63 -15.08 -40.55
C GLY A 59 -36.65 -13.89 -40.67
N GLY A 60 -36.97 -12.76 -40.03
CA GLY A 60 -36.17 -11.54 -39.96
C GLY A 60 -36.08 -10.98 -38.54
N THR A 61 -35.95 -9.67 -38.42
CA THR A 61 -35.85 -8.98 -37.12
C THR A 61 -37.17 -8.98 -36.36
N LEU A 62 -37.12 -9.28 -35.06
CA LEU A 62 -38.22 -9.04 -34.13
C LEU A 62 -37.95 -7.71 -33.41
N GLY A 63 -38.66 -6.66 -33.81
CA GLY A 63 -38.59 -5.34 -33.17
C GLY A 63 -39.62 -5.22 -32.05
N VAL A 64 -39.20 -4.75 -30.88
CA VAL A 64 -40.11 -4.34 -29.79
C VAL A 64 -40.01 -2.82 -29.67
N SER A 65 -41.14 -2.12 -29.82
CA SER A 65 -41.16 -0.66 -29.76
C SER A 65 -40.86 -0.13 -28.35
N THR A 66 -40.24 1.05 -28.28
CA THR A 66 -39.75 1.73 -27.06
C THR A 66 -40.84 2.10 -26.05
N SER A 67 -42.12 1.98 -26.41
CA SER A 67 -43.25 2.34 -25.55
C SER A 67 -43.74 1.21 -24.63
N THR A 68 -43.24 -0.03 -24.79
CA THR A 68 -43.60 -1.16 -23.92
C THR A 68 -42.37 -1.99 -23.56
N PRO A 69 -42.11 -2.27 -22.26
CA PRO A 69 -40.99 -3.12 -21.88
C PRO A 69 -41.13 -4.53 -22.48
N PHE A 70 -40.05 -5.06 -23.06
CA PHE A 70 -39.96 -6.46 -23.41
C PHE A 70 -39.79 -7.28 -22.13
N THR A 71 -40.88 -7.90 -21.67
CA THR A 71 -40.88 -8.73 -20.46
C THR A 71 -40.97 -10.20 -20.85
N LEU A 72 -39.97 -10.97 -20.45
CA LEU A 72 -39.96 -12.43 -20.61
C LEU A 72 -40.33 -13.08 -19.27
N ALA A 73 -41.62 -13.10 -18.95
CA ALA A 73 -42.10 -13.64 -17.68
C ALA A 73 -41.80 -15.15 -17.58
N GLY A 74 -40.89 -15.53 -16.69
CA GLY A 74 -40.55 -16.93 -16.41
C GLY A 74 -39.51 -17.57 -17.34
N ASN A 75 -38.91 -16.83 -18.28
CA ASN A 75 -37.92 -17.37 -19.22
C ASN A 75 -36.68 -16.47 -19.33
N SER A 76 -35.54 -17.08 -19.65
CA SER A 76 -34.30 -16.36 -19.95
C SER A 76 -34.28 -15.87 -21.41
N LEU A 77 -33.75 -14.67 -21.63
CA LEU A 77 -33.36 -14.24 -22.98
C LEU A 77 -32.06 -14.97 -23.37
N ALA A 78 -32.12 -15.85 -24.35
CA ALA A 78 -30.94 -16.50 -24.94
C ALA A 78 -30.60 -15.87 -26.29
N VAL A 79 -29.39 -15.32 -26.42
CA VAL A 79 -28.88 -14.74 -27.67
C VAL A 79 -27.66 -15.53 -28.09
N GLN A 80 -27.69 -16.14 -29.28
CA GLN A 80 -26.55 -16.93 -29.79
C GLN A 80 -25.41 -16.07 -30.33
N GLY A 81 -25.67 -14.78 -30.55
CA GLY A 81 -24.68 -13.78 -30.95
C GLY A 81 -24.50 -12.71 -29.89
N ASN A 82 -24.22 -11.48 -30.33
CA ASN A 82 -24.05 -10.35 -29.43
C ASN A 82 -25.42 -9.76 -29.03
N ALA A 83 -25.60 -9.48 -27.76
CA ALA A 83 -26.68 -8.63 -27.26
C ALA A 83 -26.14 -7.21 -27.04
N TYR A 84 -26.73 -6.22 -27.71
CA TYR A 84 -26.41 -4.80 -27.47
C TYR A 84 -27.51 -4.16 -26.64
N ILE A 85 -27.16 -3.71 -25.43
CA ILE A 85 -28.08 -3.00 -24.54
C ILE A 85 -27.58 -1.56 -24.47
N SER A 86 -28.28 -0.63 -25.14
CA SER A 86 -27.93 0.80 -25.14
C SER A 86 -28.31 1.51 -23.83
N GLY A 87 -29.17 0.88 -23.02
CA GLY A 87 -29.60 1.36 -21.71
C GLY A 87 -28.93 0.63 -20.54
N ALA A 88 -29.47 0.85 -19.34
CA ALA A 88 -29.01 0.17 -18.13
C ALA A 88 -29.53 -1.28 -18.06
N LEU A 89 -28.68 -2.19 -17.59
CA LEU A 89 -29.09 -3.53 -17.18
C LEU A 89 -29.45 -3.50 -15.69
N VAL A 90 -30.73 -3.65 -15.34
CA VAL A 90 -31.26 -3.49 -13.98
C VAL A 90 -31.93 -4.75 -13.46
N ASN A 91 -31.98 -4.93 -12.13
CA ASN A 91 -32.63 -6.07 -11.45
C ASN A 91 -32.12 -7.45 -11.89
N VAL A 92 -30.84 -7.54 -12.26
CA VAL A 92 -30.20 -8.79 -12.62
C VAL A 92 -29.55 -9.40 -11.39
N SER A 93 -29.93 -10.63 -11.05
CA SER A 93 -29.37 -11.34 -9.89
C SER A 93 -27.87 -11.59 -10.03
N ASN A 94 -27.42 -12.03 -11.22
CA ASN A 94 -26.02 -12.34 -11.50
C ASN A 94 -25.67 -11.95 -12.94
N ILE A 95 -24.47 -11.41 -13.16
CA ILE A 95 -23.86 -11.26 -14.48
C ILE A 95 -22.65 -12.18 -14.53
N THR A 96 -22.68 -13.18 -15.41
CA THR A 96 -21.57 -14.09 -15.65
C THR A 96 -20.97 -13.79 -17.03
N ALA A 97 -19.77 -13.21 -17.06
CA ALA A 97 -18.99 -13.10 -18.29
C ALA A 97 -18.00 -14.27 -18.35
N THR A 98 -18.17 -15.17 -19.31
CA THR A 98 -17.26 -16.31 -19.54
C THR A 98 -16.01 -15.90 -20.35
N GLY A 99 -16.06 -14.74 -21.00
CA GLY A 99 -14.92 -14.06 -21.62
C GLY A 99 -14.51 -12.81 -20.83
N THR A 100 -13.91 -11.85 -21.53
CA THR A 100 -13.50 -10.57 -20.92
C THR A 100 -14.70 -9.66 -20.66
N LEU A 101 -14.83 -9.17 -19.43
CA LEU A 101 -15.70 -8.03 -19.10
C LEU A 101 -14.85 -6.75 -19.11
N ALA A 102 -15.00 -5.92 -20.14
CA ALA A 102 -14.40 -4.59 -20.17
C ALA A 102 -15.36 -3.57 -19.58
N VAL A 103 -14.93 -2.85 -18.52
CA VAL A 103 -15.69 -1.75 -17.94
C VAL A 103 -14.85 -0.48 -18.04
N THR A 104 -15.31 0.48 -18.82
CA THR A 104 -14.63 1.77 -19.03
C THR A 104 -15.09 2.87 -18.08
N GLY A 105 -16.27 2.69 -17.47
CA GLY A 105 -16.81 3.57 -16.44
C GLY A 105 -16.42 3.14 -15.02
N ALA A 106 -16.94 3.86 -14.03
CA ALA A 106 -16.79 3.48 -12.63
C ALA A 106 -17.60 2.22 -12.31
N SER A 107 -16.99 1.29 -11.58
CA SER A 107 -17.66 0.12 -11.02
C SER A 107 -17.74 0.25 -9.50
N THR A 108 -18.91 -0.05 -8.93
CA THR A 108 -19.08 -0.21 -7.48
C THR A 108 -19.49 -1.64 -7.20
N LEU A 109 -18.62 -2.40 -6.54
CA LEU A 109 -18.89 -3.76 -6.07
C LEU A 109 -19.03 -3.67 -4.55
N THR A 110 -20.23 -3.90 -4.03
CA THR A 110 -20.55 -3.79 -2.59
C THR A 110 -20.32 -5.08 -1.81
N GLY A 111 -20.17 -6.21 -2.51
CA GLY A 111 -19.81 -7.50 -1.95
C GLY A 111 -18.31 -7.76 -1.95
N ALA A 112 -17.92 -8.96 -1.51
CA ALA A 112 -16.53 -9.42 -1.60
C ALA A 112 -16.10 -9.52 -3.06
N VAL A 113 -14.94 -8.94 -3.38
CA VAL A 113 -14.31 -9.06 -4.70
C VAL A 113 -13.20 -10.09 -4.61
N GLY A 114 -13.46 -11.28 -5.16
CA GLY A 114 -12.44 -12.31 -5.32
C GLY A 114 -11.75 -12.18 -6.67
N ILE A 115 -10.42 -12.26 -6.68
CA ILE A 115 -9.63 -12.40 -7.91
C ILE A 115 -8.99 -13.78 -7.86
N ALA A 116 -9.54 -14.73 -8.61
CA ALA A 116 -9.03 -16.10 -8.64
C ALA A 116 -7.63 -16.13 -9.27
N SER A 117 -6.77 -17.01 -8.76
CA SER A 117 -5.31 -17.06 -9.03
C SER A 117 -4.92 -17.53 -10.43
N SER A 118 -5.68 -17.21 -11.48
CA SER A 118 -5.37 -17.62 -12.84
C SER A 118 -5.81 -16.61 -13.91
N THR A 119 -5.65 -15.31 -13.67
CA THR A 119 -5.37 -14.25 -14.68
C THR A 119 -5.60 -12.86 -14.07
N PRO A 120 -4.87 -11.81 -14.52
CA PRO A 120 -4.23 -11.68 -15.84
C PRO A 120 -2.86 -12.34 -15.99
N VAL A 121 -2.66 -12.76 -17.24
CA VAL A 121 -1.39 -13.03 -17.90
C VAL A 121 -0.39 -11.91 -17.58
N VAL A 122 0.85 -12.29 -17.26
CA VAL A 122 2.02 -11.47 -16.87
C VAL A 122 1.91 -10.69 -15.53
N SER A 123 2.34 -11.37 -14.46
CA SER A 123 2.94 -10.81 -13.23
C SER A 123 2.09 -10.04 -12.20
N ASN A 124 0.86 -9.60 -12.46
CA ASN A 124 0.07 -8.86 -11.46
C ASN A 124 -1.32 -9.48 -11.23
N ILE A 125 -1.58 -10.03 -10.03
CA ILE A 125 -2.90 -10.56 -9.64
C ILE A 125 -3.95 -9.42 -9.57
N LEU A 126 -3.54 -8.21 -9.20
CA LEU A 126 -4.36 -6.99 -9.24
C LEU A 126 -3.48 -5.80 -9.64
N GLY A 127 -3.76 -5.16 -10.76
CA GLY A 127 -3.10 -3.93 -11.21
C GLY A 127 -4.02 -2.72 -11.05
N VAL A 128 -3.64 -1.77 -10.20
CA VAL A 128 -4.32 -0.48 -10.05
C VAL A 128 -3.43 0.61 -10.64
N HIS A 129 -3.85 1.22 -11.76
CA HIS A 129 -3.19 2.41 -12.27
C HIS A 129 -3.65 3.62 -11.44
N GLY A 130 -2.82 4.04 -10.49
CA GLY A 130 -3.10 5.15 -9.58
C GLY A 130 -2.97 4.74 -8.12
N ASN A 131 -3.85 5.27 -7.26
CA ASN A 131 -3.83 5.01 -5.83
C ASN A 131 -4.79 3.88 -5.46
N MET A 132 -4.37 3.00 -4.56
CA MET A 132 -5.23 2.00 -3.92
C MET A 132 -5.53 2.44 -2.48
N TRP A 133 -6.79 2.48 -2.10
CA TRP A 133 -7.21 2.70 -0.71
C TRP A 133 -7.65 1.37 -0.09
N ILE A 134 -6.99 0.95 0.98
CA ILE A 134 -7.36 -0.23 1.77
C ILE A 134 -7.72 0.26 3.16
N SER A 135 -9.01 0.24 3.51
CA SER A 135 -9.49 0.65 4.83
C SER A 135 -9.26 -0.40 5.91
N GLY A 136 -9.01 -1.65 5.51
CA GLY A 136 -8.69 -2.77 6.39
C GLY A 136 -7.19 -3.11 6.42
N ASN A 137 -6.89 -4.33 6.85
CA ASN A 137 -5.52 -4.84 6.90
C ASN A 137 -5.06 -5.34 5.52
N LEU A 138 -3.79 -5.11 5.20
CA LEU A 138 -3.09 -5.83 4.15
C LEU A 138 -2.39 -7.04 4.77
N SER A 139 -2.92 -8.26 4.56
CA SER A 139 -2.45 -9.51 5.19
C SER A 139 -2.11 -10.58 4.15
N ASN A 140 -1.28 -11.55 4.55
CA ASN A 140 -0.84 -12.67 3.69
C ASN A 140 -0.11 -12.21 2.41
N VAL A 141 0.61 -11.09 2.50
CA VAL A 141 1.40 -10.54 1.41
C VAL A 141 2.85 -10.96 1.60
N ALA A 142 3.46 -11.54 0.56
CA ALA A 142 4.86 -11.95 0.60
C ALA A 142 5.82 -10.75 0.72
N ASN A 143 5.57 -9.69 -0.06
CA ASN A 143 6.39 -8.49 -0.09
C ASN A 143 5.53 -7.24 -0.31
N VAL A 144 5.87 -6.13 0.35
CA VAL A 144 5.35 -4.80 0.04
C VAL A 144 6.51 -3.97 -0.50
N THR A 145 6.46 -3.64 -1.79
CA THR A 145 7.45 -2.78 -2.45
C THR A 145 6.86 -1.40 -2.67
N ALA A 146 7.36 -0.39 -1.96
CA ALA A 146 7.07 1.01 -2.23
C ALA A 146 8.21 1.59 -3.07
N THR A 147 7.91 2.10 -4.28
CA THR A 147 8.91 2.74 -5.16
C THR A 147 9.19 4.20 -4.77
N GLY A 148 8.33 4.79 -3.95
CA GLY A 148 8.53 6.08 -3.29
C GLY A 148 8.65 5.93 -1.78
N THR A 149 8.11 6.89 -1.03
CA THR A 149 8.10 6.85 0.43
C THR A 149 7.00 5.94 0.97
N LEU A 150 7.35 4.99 1.84
CA LEU A 150 6.38 4.30 2.69
C LEU A 150 6.24 5.06 4.01
N THR A 151 5.07 5.66 4.24
CA THR A 151 4.75 6.31 5.52
C THR A 151 3.99 5.32 6.40
N VAL A 152 4.54 5.02 7.58
CA VAL A 152 3.87 4.20 8.60
C VAL A 152 3.62 5.09 9.81
N THR A 153 2.37 5.44 10.05
CA THR A 153 1.97 6.31 11.18
C THR A 153 1.81 5.54 12.49
N GLY A 154 1.57 4.23 12.40
CA GLY A 154 1.54 3.30 13.53
C GLY A 154 2.90 2.67 13.83
N LEU A 155 2.92 1.73 14.78
CA LEU A 155 4.10 0.93 15.06
C LEU A 155 4.38 -0.07 13.93
N SER A 156 5.65 -0.20 13.55
CA SER A 156 6.11 -1.23 12.61
C SER A 156 6.96 -2.28 13.34
N THR A 157 6.66 -3.55 13.12
CA THR A 157 7.43 -4.68 13.66
C THR A 157 8.12 -5.42 12.52
N LEU A 158 9.45 -5.36 12.46
CA LEU A 158 10.26 -6.02 11.44
C LEU A 158 10.89 -7.29 12.01
N THR A 159 10.22 -8.42 11.88
CA THR A 159 10.62 -9.70 12.50
C THR A 159 11.91 -10.29 11.93
N ALA A 160 12.18 -10.05 10.63
CA ALA A 160 13.41 -10.47 9.97
C ALA A 160 14.58 -9.47 10.15
N GLY A 161 14.33 -8.32 10.79
CA GLY A 161 15.30 -7.25 10.97
C GLY A 161 15.11 -6.07 10.01
N TYR A 162 15.97 -5.05 10.19
CA TYR A 162 15.96 -3.82 9.41
C TYR A 162 17.30 -3.66 8.67
N ILE A 163 17.24 -3.44 7.36
CA ILE A 163 18.42 -3.12 6.54
C ILE A 163 18.16 -1.76 5.90
N SER A 164 19.06 -0.80 6.16
CA SER A 164 19.09 0.47 5.44
C SER A 164 20.27 0.50 4.50
N VAL A 165 20.01 0.81 3.22
CA VAL A 165 21.05 1.06 2.20
C VAL A 165 21.37 2.55 2.06
N ALA A 166 20.65 3.41 2.78
CA ALA A 166 20.82 4.85 2.81
C ALA A 166 20.84 5.36 4.27
N SER A 167 20.95 6.67 4.44
CA SER A 167 20.90 7.27 5.78
C SER A 167 19.50 7.15 6.39
N SER A 168 19.44 6.90 7.70
CA SER A 168 18.20 6.83 8.48
C SER A 168 18.31 7.72 9.72
N SER A 169 17.18 8.16 10.24
CA SER A 169 17.12 8.99 11.45
C SER A 169 16.00 8.52 12.36
N ILE A 170 16.29 8.43 13.66
CA ILE A 170 15.31 8.15 14.71
C ILE A 170 15.21 9.42 15.54
N ALA A 171 14.03 10.03 15.56
CA ALA A 171 13.81 11.32 16.24
C ALA A 171 13.73 11.19 17.78
N ALA A 172 13.35 10.00 18.26
CA ALA A 172 13.26 9.67 19.67
C ALA A 172 14.42 8.73 20.08
N ASN A 173 14.28 8.09 21.24
CA ASN A 173 15.28 7.13 21.73
C ASN A 173 15.31 5.87 20.85
N LEU A 174 16.52 5.39 20.55
CA LEU A 174 16.77 4.09 19.94
C LEU A 174 17.22 3.12 21.02
N ASN A 175 16.32 2.25 21.47
CA ASN A 175 16.65 1.18 22.42
C ASN A 175 17.04 -0.09 21.67
N ILE A 176 18.24 -0.60 21.94
CA ILE A 176 18.76 -1.85 21.36
C ILE A 176 19.05 -2.80 22.52
N ALA A 177 18.34 -3.92 22.58
CA ALA A 177 18.53 -4.91 23.66
C ALA A 177 19.82 -5.74 23.48
N GLY A 178 20.29 -5.86 22.23
CA GLY A 178 21.55 -6.52 21.88
C GLY A 178 22.73 -5.56 21.74
N PRO A 179 23.91 -6.07 21.35
CA PRO A 179 25.08 -5.23 21.11
C PRO A 179 24.91 -4.35 19.87
N VAL A 180 25.60 -3.22 19.86
CA VAL A 180 25.76 -2.35 18.68
C VAL A 180 27.13 -2.63 18.07
N SER A 181 27.17 -3.12 16.83
CA SER A 181 28.40 -3.32 16.06
C SER A 181 28.42 -2.36 14.87
N ALA A 182 29.30 -1.36 14.92
CA ALA A 182 29.54 -0.44 13.81
C ALA A 182 30.81 -0.87 13.06
N SER A 183 30.68 -1.21 11.78
CA SER A 183 31.82 -1.69 10.95
C SER A 183 32.85 -0.60 10.63
N SER A 184 32.51 0.67 10.86
CA SER A 184 33.40 1.80 10.65
C SER A 184 33.40 2.70 11.89
N THR A 185 32.45 3.64 12.00
CA THR A 185 32.44 4.62 13.07
C THR A 185 31.12 4.61 13.82
N LEU A 186 31.20 4.75 15.15
CA LEU A 186 30.08 5.09 16.01
C LEU A 186 30.37 6.48 16.61
N ASN A 187 29.58 7.48 16.19
CA ASN A 187 29.69 8.84 16.72
C ASN A 187 28.53 9.12 17.67
N VAL A 188 28.84 9.40 18.94
CA VAL A 188 27.86 9.75 19.97
C VAL A 188 28.14 11.18 20.41
N LYS A 189 27.18 12.10 20.17
CA LYS A 189 27.31 13.51 20.57
C LYS A 189 27.13 13.73 22.08
N GLY A 190 26.39 12.85 22.74
CA GLY A 190 26.15 12.88 24.17
C GLY A 190 27.14 12.01 24.94
N ASN A 191 26.76 11.66 26.16
CA ASN A 191 27.52 10.76 27.01
C ASN A 191 27.48 9.31 26.48
N VAL A 192 28.55 8.57 26.73
CA VAL A 192 28.62 7.12 26.54
C VAL A 192 28.85 6.49 27.91
N ASP A 193 27.83 5.83 28.44
CA ASP A 193 27.94 5.06 29.68
C ASP A 193 28.27 3.60 29.36
N VAL A 194 29.41 3.12 29.85
CA VAL A 194 29.87 1.74 29.60
C VAL A 194 29.80 0.97 30.91
N ASN A 195 28.80 0.09 31.04
CA ASN A 195 28.69 -0.83 32.17
C ASN A 195 29.55 -2.09 31.92
N GLY A 196 30.87 -1.90 31.87
CA GLY A 196 31.84 -2.93 31.50
C GLY A 196 33.19 -2.31 31.13
N THR A 197 33.87 -2.90 30.15
CA THR A 197 35.14 -2.38 29.65
C THR A 197 34.95 -1.57 28.36
N ALA A 198 35.65 -0.44 28.26
CA ALA A 198 35.91 0.21 27.00
C ALA A 198 37.33 -0.16 26.57
N THR A 199 37.50 -0.78 25.40
CA THR A 199 38.83 -1.14 24.86
C THR A 199 39.01 -0.65 23.42
N THR A 200 40.25 -0.39 23.03
CA THR A 200 40.64 -0.19 21.63
C THR A 200 41.61 -1.30 21.24
N THR A 201 41.39 -1.96 20.11
CA THR A 201 42.17 -3.14 19.69
C THR A 201 43.05 -2.89 18.46
N ALA A 202 42.84 -1.78 17.75
CA ALA A 202 43.71 -1.38 16.66
C ALA A 202 45.09 -0.94 17.19
N SER A 203 46.15 -1.17 16.42
CA SER A 203 47.51 -0.74 16.78
C SER A 203 47.66 0.77 17.00
N SER A 204 46.74 1.57 16.43
CA SER A 204 46.63 3.01 16.58
C SER A 204 45.37 3.45 17.35
N GLY A 205 44.66 2.51 17.99
CA GLY A 205 43.46 2.80 18.77
C GLY A 205 43.77 3.62 20.01
N GLN A 206 43.01 4.69 20.26
CA GLN A 206 43.26 5.64 21.33
C GLN A 206 41.96 6.00 22.07
N PHE A 207 42.05 6.16 23.39
CA PHE A 207 41.06 6.87 24.20
C PHE A 207 41.47 8.34 24.32
N ALA A 208 41.02 9.17 23.38
CA ALA A 208 41.27 10.61 23.41
C ALA A 208 40.09 11.33 24.07
N THR A 209 40.36 12.14 25.09
CA THR A 209 39.36 12.99 25.74
C THR A 209 39.89 14.42 25.82
N GLN A 210 39.07 15.42 25.50
CA GLN A 210 39.41 16.83 25.72
C GLN A 210 39.37 17.20 27.22
N GLY A 211 38.75 16.35 28.05
CA GLY A 211 38.61 16.54 29.50
C GLY A 211 39.44 15.54 30.30
N LYS A 212 39.10 15.42 31.59
CA LYS A 212 39.74 14.50 32.53
C LYS A 212 39.38 13.04 32.20
N ILE A 213 40.38 12.16 32.17
CA ILE A 213 40.19 10.72 32.36
C ILE A 213 40.23 10.45 33.87
N GLY A 214 39.09 10.08 34.44
CA GLY A 214 38.98 9.72 35.85
C GLY A 214 38.85 8.21 36.00
N ALA A 215 39.66 7.59 36.84
CA ALA A 215 39.33 6.31 37.45
C ALA A 215 38.49 6.60 38.71
N GLY A 216 37.32 5.99 38.84
CA GLY A 216 36.47 6.14 40.01
C GLY A 216 35.79 4.82 40.34
N GLY A 217 36.13 4.20 41.49
CA GLY A 217 35.41 3.02 41.98
C GLY A 217 36.17 2.12 42.97
N THR A 218 35.59 1.98 44.18
CA THR A 218 35.90 1.11 45.34
C THR A 218 37.31 1.20 45.94
N SER A 219 37.42 0.98 47.26
CA SER A 219 38.61 1.19 48.08
C SER A 219 39.79 0.25 47.83
N THR A 220 39.72 -0.66 46.83
CA THR A 220 40.76 -1.65 46.54
C THR A 220 40.86 -2.05 45.06
N PRO A 221 41.15 -1.16 44.10
CA PRO A 221 41.49 -1.59 42.74
C PRO A 221 42.97 -1.99 42.73
N SER A 222 43.31 -3.13 42.12
CA SER A 222 44.72 -3.51 41.95
C SER A 222 45.46 -2.55 41.02
N THR A 223 44.72 -1.90 40.10
CA THR A 223 45.27 -0.93 39.13
C THR A 223 44.17 0.02 38.63
N GLU A 224 44.18 1.27 39.05
CA GLU A 224 43.22 2.29 38.60
C GLU A 224 43.60 2.94 37.26
N LEU A 225 44.91 3.16 37.04
CA LEU A 225 45.48 3.63 35.79
C LEU A 225 46.79 2.88 35.57
N SER A 226 46.90 2.15 34.45
CA SER A 226 48.07 1.34 34.13
C SER A 226 48.49 1.55 32.69
N ALA A 227 49.80 1.63 32.46
CA ALA A 227 50.39 1.45 31.15
C ALA A 227 51.30 0.22 31.23
N THR A 228 50.97 -0.83 30.47
CA THR A 228 51.79 -2.06 30.37
C THR A 228 51.87 -2.53 28.92
N GLY A 229 53.03 -3.04 28.50
CA GLY A 229 53.24 -3.59 27.17
C GLY A 229 54.55 -4.37 27.07
N SER A 230 54.72 -5.12 25.98
CA SER A 230 55.96 -5.88 25.70
C SER A 230 57.10 -5.01 25.15
N GLY A 231 56.79 -3.77 24.73
CA GLY A 231 57.77 -2.75 24.34
C GLY A 231 57.95 -1.67 25.39
N THR A 232 58.67 -0.60 25.02
CA THR A 232 58.80 0.58 25.88
C THR A 232 57.41 1.12 26.21
N THR A 233 57.06 1.05 27.49
CA THR A 233 55.80 1.56 27.99
C THR A 233 56.06 2.88 28.70
N THR A 234 55.44 3.95 28.20
CA THR A 234 55.66 5.31 28.71
C THR A 234 54.33 5.91 29.10
N MET A 235 54.22 6.33 30.35
CA MET A 235 53.22 7.31 30.74
C MET A 235 53.80 8.68 30.38
N TYR A 236 53.31 9.27 29.30
CA TYR A 236 53.73 10.60 28.84
C TYR A 236 52.87 11.66 29.49
N LEU A 237 53.48 12.51 30.31
CA LEU A 237 52.84 13.67 30.93
C LEU A 237 53.53 14.90 30.35
N ASP A 238 52.74 15.76 29.70
CA ASP A 238 53.21 17.00 29.12
C ASP A 238 52.19 18.11 29.35
N SER A 239 52.65 19.34 29.33
CA SER A 239 51.80 20.52 29.42
C SER A 239 52.07 21.41 28.21
N SER A 240 51.03 21.68 27.43
CA SER A 240 51.10 22.59 26.28
C SER A 240 51.03 24.06 26.69
N GLY A 241 50.87 24.37 27.97
CA GLY A 241 50.86 25.73 28.50
C GLY A 241 52.27 26.31 28.57
N THR A 242 52.42 27.60 28.23
CA THR A 242 53.68 28.32 28.44
C THR A 242 54.04 28.34 29.93
N ASN A 243 55.30 28.01 30.26
CA ASN A 243 55.82 27.97 31.64
C ASN A 243 55.12 26.97 32.58
N ALA A 244 54.44 25.97 32.02
CA ALA A 244 53.76 24.94 32.80
C ALA A 244 54.55 23.62 32.74
N GLY A 245 54.88 23.09 33.91
CA GLY A 245 55.37 21.72 34.05
C GLY A 245 54.23 20.74 34.30
N THR A 246 54.56 19.46 34.45
CA THR A 246 53.59 18.44 34.90
C THR A 246 53.79 18.10 36.36
N CYS A 247 52.70 17.78 37.05
CA CYS A 247 52.70 17.34 38.44
C CYS A 247 51.99 15.99 38.57
N ILE A 248 52.62 15.05 39.27
CA ILE A 248 51.94 13.88 39.83
C ILE A 248 51.66 14.20 41.30
N GLU A 249 50.39 14.30 41.66
CA GLU A 249 49.97 14.48 43.05
C GLU A 249 49.51 13.15 43.63
N MET A 250 50.04 12.80 44.80
CA MET A 250 49.65 11.62 45.56
C MET A 250 49.16 12.09 46.92
N MET A 251 47.95 11.71 47.28
CA MET A 251 47.33 12.10 48.54
C MET A 251 47.19 10.88 49.45
N GLN A 252 47.54 11.03 50.72
CA GLN A 252 47.25 10.06 51.76
C GLN A 252 46.32 10.70 52.79
N ALA A 253 45.10 10.20 52.88
CA ALA A 253 44.15 10.57 53.93
C ALA A 253 44.16 9.53 55.06
N ARG A 254 44.38 9.94 56.30
CA ARG A 254 44.19 9.12 57.51
C ARG A 254 43.44 9.94 58.57
N GLY A 255 42.15 9.69 58.73
CA GLY A 255 41.29 10.51 59.61
C GLY A 255 41.14 11.93 59.05
N ALA A 256 41.38 12.95 59.88
CA ALA A 256 41.35 14.36 59.46
C ALA A 256 42.65 14.85 58.80
N THR A 257 43.73 14.06 58.84
CA THR A 257 45.03 14.45 58.28
C THR A 257 45.15 14.00 56.83
N VAL A 258 45.47 14.94 55.94
CA VAL A 258 45.79 14.69 54.53
C VAL A 258 47.24 15.07 54.29
N ASN A 259 48.09 14.09 53.99
CA ASN A 259 49.44 14.33 53.51
C ASN A 259 49.41 14.35 51.98
N VAL A 260 50.09 15.32 51.37
CA VAL A 260 50.21 15.44 49.92
C VAL A 260 51.67 15.37 49.52
N TYR A 261 51.96 14.45 48.60
CA TYR A 261 53.26 14.24 47.99
C TYR A 261 53.18 14.61 46.52
N ARG A 262 54.17 15.34 46.02
CA ARG A 262 54.17 15.78 44.62
C ARG A 262 55.51 15.52 43.96
N ILE A 263 55.42 15.14 42.69
CA ILE A 263 56.56 15.05 41.79
C ILE A 263 56.30 16.03 40.65
N TYR A 264 57.20 17.01 40.50
CA TYR A 264 57.13 18.01 39.44
C TYR A 264 58.23 17.79 38.41
N VAL A 265 57.88 18.00 37.15
CA VAL A 265 58.82 18.03 36.03
C VAL A 265 58.61 19.33 35.26
N GLY A 266 59.65 20.17 35.20
CA GLY A 266 59.66 21.37 34.35
C GLY A 266 58.90 22.59 34.90
N THR A 267 58.65 22.70 36.21
CA THR A 267 57.94 23.84 36.79
C THR A 267 58.84 25.05 36.96
N THR A 268 58.48 26.19 36.36
CA THR A 268 59.17 27.47 36.57
C THR A 268 58.34 28.37 37.48
N THR A 269 58.39 28.17 38.80
CA THR A 269 57.74 29.11 39.73
C THR A 269 58.69 30.11 40.38
N SER A 270 60.03 29.94 40.33
CA SER A 270 60.99 31.06 40.57
C SER A 270 62.48 30.64 40.52
N LEU A 271 63.18 31.15 39.50
CA LEU A 271 64.48 31.85 39.50
C LEU A 271 65.67 31.26 40.29
N ASN A 272 66.27 30.20 39.78
CA ASN A 272 67.65 30.23 39.28
C ASN A 272 68.08 28.79 39.05
N GLN A 273 67.80 28.28 37.85
CA GLN A 273 68.77 27.71 36.91
C GLN A 273 67.98 27.06 35.78
N ALA A 274 68.50 27.24 34.56
CA ALA A 274 67.95 26.79 33.29
C ALA A 274 68.01 25.26 33.10
N THR A 275 67.67 24.50 34.13
CA THR A 275 67.74 23.04 34.15
C THR A 275 66.36 22.48 34.40
N GLN A 276 65.91 21.59 33.52
CA GLN A 276 64.73 20.75 33.72
C GLN A 276 64.95 19.97 35.02
N MET A 277 64.38 20.43 36.13
CA MET A 277 64.57 19.78 37.44
C MET A 277 63.39 18.85 37.69
N LEU A 278 63.69 17.60 38.06
CA LEU A 278 62.75 16.76 38.78
C LEU A 278 62.74 17.23 40.23
N GLN A 279 61.61 17.75 40.70
CA GLN A 279 61.46 18.25 42.07
C GLN A 279 60.46 17.37 42.82
N VAL A 280 60.87 16.85 43.97
CA VAL A 280 60.02 16.03 44.86
C VAL A 280 59.83 16.81 46.15
N GLU A 281 58.58 17.17 46.46
CA GLU A 281 58.24 17.99 47.63
C GLU A 281 57.25 17.28 48.55
N ILE A 282 57.32 17.62 49.84
CA ILE A 282 56.35 17.22 50.87
C ILE A 282 55.73 18.51 51.42
N GLY A 283 54.41 18.70 51.26
CA GLY A 283 53.71 19.89 51.75
C GLY A 283 52.58 20.40 50.84
N SER A 284 51.88 21.46 51.25
CA SER A 284 50.81 22.12 50.47
C SER A 284 51.37 23.03 49.36
N CYS A 285 50.69 23.13 48.21
CA CYS A 285 51.09 24.02 47.10
C CYS A 285 51.12 25.50 47.53
N LYS A 286 52.02 26.27 46.92
CA LYS A 286 51.91 27.73 46.81
C LYS A 286 51.59 28.11 45.38
#